data_AF-A0A967GLZ8-F1
#
_entry.id   AF-A0A967GLZ8-F1
#
_cell.length_a   1.000
_cell.length_b   1.000
_cell.length_c   1.000
_cell.angle_alpha   90.00
_cell.angle_beta   90.00
_cell.angle_gamma   90.00
#
_symmetry.space_group_name_H-M   'P 1'
#
loop_
_entity.id
_entity.type
_entity.pdbx_description
1 polymer ?
#
loop_
_entity_poly.entity_id
_entity_poly.type
_entity_poly.pdbx_seq_one_letter_code
_entity_poly.pdbx_strand_id
1 'polypeptide(L)'
;EGGMREPTVVWWPGTIPAGTKCDELMTAMDLLPTFARMAEAPPVEGRPAIDGRDINPLLLAEKGAKSPHDYFFYHQGENLRA
;
A
#
# COMPACT_ATOMS: atom_id res chain seq x y z
N GLU A 1 7.38 0.27 14.44
CA GLU A 1 6.57 1.41 14.95
C GLU A 1 7.21 2.79 14.77
N GLY A 2 8.05 3.32 15.67
CA GLY A 2 8.40 4.77 15.65
C GLY A 2 9.22 5.34 14.47
N GLY A 3 9.71 4.51 13.53
CA GLY A 3 10.46 5.00 12.36
C GLY A 3 10.19 4.23 11.05
N MET A 4 9.17 3.37 11.05
CA MET A 4 8.75 2.61 9.86
C MET A 4 7.24 2.56 9.68
N ARG A 5 6.47 2.73 10.76
CA ARG A 5 5.03 2.92 10.66
C ARG A 5 4.77 4.41 10.54
N GLU A 6 4.16 4.80 9.44
CA GLU A 6 3.92 6.20 9.11
C GLU A 6 2.42 6.53 9.17
N PRO A 7 2.05 7.76 9.53
CA PRO A 7 0.69 8.22 9.40
C PRO A 7 0.29 8.26 7.92
N THR A 8 -0.85 7.67 7.59
CA THR A 8 -1.38 7.66 6.22
C THR A 8 -2.82 8.15 6.22
N VAL A 9 -3.12 9.12 5.35
CA VAL A 9 -4.47 9.61 5.07
C VAL A 9 -4.67 9.60 3.56
N VAL A 10 -5.78 9.02 3.12
CA VAL A 10 -6.19 9.00 1.70
C VAL A 10 -7.49 9.77 1.56
N TRP A 11 -7.59 10.63 0.55
CA TRP A 11 -8.73 11.51 0.36
C TRP A 11 -9.13 11.57 -1.10
N TRP A 12 -10.37 11.19 -1.40
CA TRP A 12 -10.96 11.28 -2.74
C TRP A 12 -12.50 11.41 -2.65
N PRO A 13 -13.04 12.64 -2.67
CA PRO A 13 -14.49 12.86 -2.58
C PRO A 13 -15.26 12.20 -3.71
N GLY A 14 -16.42 11.63 -3.39
CA GLY A 14 -17.24 10.89 -4.34
C GLY A 14 -16.75 9.46 -4.63
N THR A 15 -15.54 9.11 -4.19
CA THR A 15 -14.94 7.78 -4.40
C THR A 15 -14.70 7.05 -3.08
N ILE A 16 -13.97 7.67 -2.15
CA ILE A 16 -13.67 7.11 -0.82
C ILE A 16 -14.74 7.59 0.17
N PRO A 17 -15.47 6.69 0.86
CA PRO A 17 -16.41 7.10 1.90
C PRO A 17 -15.70 7.84 3.03
N ALA A 18 -16.21 9.02 3.39
CA ALA A 18 -15.59 9.87 4.42
C ALA A 18 -15.61 9.21 5.81
N GLY A 19 -14.57 9.46 6.60
CA GLY A 19 -14.47 8.98 7.97
C GLY A 19 -14.22 7.47 8.10
N THR A 20 -13.87 6.79 7.01
CA THR A 20 -13.47 5.38 7.03
C THR A 20 -12.10 5.19 7.68
N LYS A 21 -11.87 3.97 8.19
CA LYS A 21 -10.61 3.52 8.77
C LYS A 21 -10.24 2.17 8.17
N CYS A 22 -8.95 1.95 8.00
CA CYS A 22 -8.38 0.70 7.52
C CYS A 22 -7.18 0.36 8.42
N ASP A 23 -7.25 -0.79 9.08
CA ASP A 23 -6.19 -1.29 9.98
C ASP A 23 -5.37 -2.41 9.31
N GLU A 24 -5.60 -2.67 8.02
CA GLU A 24 -4.85 -3.64 7.23
C GLU A 24 -3.44 -3.11 6.93
N LEU A 25 -2.48 -4.04 6.84
CA LEU A 25 -1.10 -3.72 6.53
C LEU A 25 -0.96 -3.18 5.11
N MET A 26 -0.17 -2.13 4.94
CA MET A 26 0.34 -1.69 3.64
C MET A 26 1.75 -1.14 3.79
N THR A 27 2.46 -1.03 2.67
CA THR A 27 3.79 -0.45 2.58
C THR A 27 3.77 0.75 1.64
N ALA A 28 4.72 1.68 1.80
CA ALA A 28 4.88 2.78 0.84
C ALA A 28 5.21 2.28 -0.58
N MET A 29 5.79 1.08 -0.71
CA MET A 29 6.13 0.46 -2.00
C MET A 29 4.89 0.08 -2.80
N ASP A 30 3.77 -0.19 -2.14
CA ASP A 30 2.49 -0.55 -2.77
C ASP A 30 1.87 0.63 -3.55
N LEU A 31 2.26 1.88 -3.23
CA LEU A 31 1.73 3.07 -3.88
C LEU A 31 2.08 3.11 -5.38
N LEU A 32 3.30 2.72 -5.76
CA LEU A 32 3.75 2.73 -7.15
C LEU A 32 2.88 1.82 -8.05
N PRO A 33 2.76 0.50 -7.80
CA PRO A 33 1.94 -0.37 -8.64
C PRO A 33 0.45 -0.03 -8.56
N THR A 34 -0.04 0.42 -7.40
CA THR A 34 -1.46 0.82 -7.24
C THR A 34 -1.79 2.04 -8.10
N PHE A 35 -0.99 3.11 -8.03
CA PHE A 35 -1.23 4.31 -8.82
C PHE A 35 -0.96 4.11 -10.30
N ALA A 36 0.05 3.31 -10.66
CA ALA A 36 0.26 2.94 -12.05
C ALA A 36 -0.96 2.22 -12.64
N ARG A 37 -1.59 1.31 -11.88
CA ARG A 37 -2.83 0.65 -12.29
C ARG A 37 -3.99 1.63 -12.40
N MET A 38 -4.20 2.51 -11.41
CA MET A 38 -5.26 3.53 -11.45
C MET A 38 -5.13 4.49 -12.63
N ALA A 39 -3.90 4.82 -13.02
CA ALA A 39 -3.61 5.70 -14.15
C ALA A 39 -3.61 4.98 -15.50
N GLU A 40 -3.91 3.68 -15.54
CA GLU A 40 -3.83 2.82 -16.73
C GLU A 40 -2.45 2.92 -17.42
N ALA A 41 -1.39 3.08 -16.62
CA ALA A 41 -0.04 3.25 -17.14
C ALA A 41 0.46 1.94 -17.78
N PRO A 42 1.11 2.01 -18.96
CA PRO A 42 1.66 0.82 -19.59
C PRO A 42 2.80 0.22 -18.76
N PRO A 43 3.01 -1.11 -18.82
CA PRO A 43 4.18 -1.73 -18.23
C PRO A 43 5.47 -1.14 -18.82
N VAL A 44 6.44 -0.84 -17.95
CA VAL A 44 7.78 -0.43 -18.38
C VAL A 44 8.61 -1.69 -18.62
N GLU A 45 8.95 -1.97 -19.87
CA GLU A 45 9.82 -3.10 -20.22
C GLU A 45 11.22 -2.93 -19.61
N GLY A 46 11.84 -4.06 -19.23
CA GLY A 46 13.20 -4.06 -18.69
C GLY A 46 13.34 -3.48 -17.28
N ARG A 47 12.24 -3.09 -16.62
CA ARG A 47 12.29 -2.62 -15.23
C ARG A 47 12.60 -3.79 -14.26
N PRO A 48 13.23 -3.51 -13.11
CA PRO A 48 13.35 -4.48 -12.02
C PRO A 48 11.97 -4.96 -11.51
N ALA A 49 11.99 -6.10 -10.81
CA ALA A 49 10.84 -6.54 -10.04
C ALA A 49 10.41 -5.44 -9.05
N ILE A 50 9.09 -5.26 -8.88
CA ILE A 50 8.53 -4.33 -7.91
C ILE A 50 8.02 -5.18 -6.74
N ASP A 51 8.48 -4.86 -5.53
CA ASP A 51 8.08 -5.55 -4.31
C ASP A 51 6.66 -5.18 -3.86
N GLY A 52 6.24 -3.95 -4.16
CA GLY A 52 4.90 -3.46 -3.91
C GLY A 52 3.83 -4.27 -4.64
N ARG A 53 2.65 -4.33 -4.06
CA ARG A 53 1.46 -4.98 -4.60
C ARG A 53 0.35 -3.95 -4.77
N ASP A 54 -0.59 -4.25 -5.66
CA ASP A 54 -1.76 -3.41 -5.80
C ASP A 54 -2.66 -3.54 -4.57
N ILE A 55 -2.90 -2.40 -3.91
CA ILE A 55 -3.73 -2.27 -2.71
C ILE A 55 -4.95 -1.38 -2.95
N ASN A 56 -5.36 -1.20 -4.21
CA ASN A 56 -6.51 -0.38 -4.58
C ASN A 56 -7.76 -0.65 -3.71
N PRO A 57 -8.16 -1.91 -3.42
CA PRO A 57 -9.30 -2.18 -2.54
C PRO A 57 -9.17 -1.59 -1.12
N LEU A 58 -7.94 -1.53 -0.58
CA LEU A 58 -7.68 -0.90 0.72
C LEU A 58 -7.82 0.63 0.63
N LEU A 59 -7.23 1.25 -0.38
CA LEU A 59 -7.26 2.71 -0.55
C LEU A 59 -8.67 3.23 -0.81
N LEU A 60 -9.49 2.44 -1.52
CA LEU A 60 -10.89 2.77 -1.84
C LEU A 60 -11.88 2.38 -0.72
N ALA A 61 -11.39 1.86 0.40
CA ALA A 61 -12.20 1.38 1.52
C ALA A 61 -13.28 0.37 1.10
N GLU A 62 -12.93 -0.56 0.20
CA GLU A 62 -13.83 -1.63 -0.21
C GLU A 62 -14.15 -2.54 0.99
N LYS A 63 -15.42 -2.93 1.11
CA LYS A 63 -15.88 -3.74 2.26
C LYS A 63 -15.21 -5.10 2.26
N GLY A 64 -14.49 -5.41 3.34
CA GLY A 64 -13.81 -6.70 3.51
C GLY A 64 -12.50 -6.81 2.73
N ALA A 65 -11.97 -5.70 2.20
CA ALA A 65 -10.65 -5.67 1.62
C ALA A 65 -9.59 -6.13 2.62
N LYS A 66 -8.60 -6.86 2.12
CA LYS A 66 -7.51 -7.44 2.90
C LYS A 66 -6.17 -7.06 2.32
N SER A 67 -5.20 -6.88 3.21
CA SER A 67 -3.82 -6.70 2.78
C SER A 67 -3.38 -7.87 1.91
N PRO A 68 -2.65 -7.62 0.82
CA PRO A 68 -1.95 -8.67 0.11
C PRO A 68 -0.70 -9.15 0.86
N HIS A 69 -0.39 -8.58 2.03
CA HIS A 69 0.77 -8.90 2.86
C HIS A 69 0.33 -9.47 4.21
N ASP A 70 0.81 -10.66 4.55
CA ASP A 70 0.60 -11.24 5.88
C ASP A 70 1.56 -10.65 6.93
N TYR A 71 2.76 -10.28 6.49
CA TYR A 71 3.84 -9.74 7.30
C TYR A 71 4.65 -8.72 6.49
N PHE A 72 5.25 -7.74 7.16
CA PHE A 72 6.24 -6.85 6.57
C PHE A 72 7.53 -6.92 7.37
N PHE A 73 8.59 -7.41 6.74
CA PHE A 73 9.89 -7.51 7.38
C PHE A 73 10.76 -6.31 7.05
N TYR A 74 11.48 -5.83 8.05
CA TYR A 74 12.37 -4.69 7.90
C TYR A 74 13.59 -4.77 8.79
N HIS A 75 14.65 -4.07 8.40
CA HIS A 75 15.88 -4.02 9.18
C HIS A 75 15.91 -2.83 10.13
N GLN A 76 16.26 -3.09 11.39
CA GLN A 76 16.58 -2.07 12.38
C GLN A 76 18.07 -2.22 12.76
N GLY A 77 18.94 -1.51 12.03
CA GLY A 77 20.37 -1.81 12.00
C GLY A 77 20.60 -3.22 11.42
N GLU A 78 21.42 -4.02 12.08
CA GLU A 78 21.73 -5.40 11.64
C GLU A 78 20.62 -6.42 11.98
N ASN A 79 19.52 -6.00 12.62
CA ASN A 79 18.48 -6.91 13.09
C ASN A 79 17.27 -6.92 12.15
N LEU A 80 16.85 -8.12 11.73
CA LEU A 80 15.58 -8.32 11.04
C LEU A 80 14.41 -8.25 12.04
N ARG A 81 13.40 -7.45 11.72
CA ARG A 81 12.17 -7.24 12.49
C ARG A 81 10.95 -7.52 11.60
N ALA A 82 9.81 -7.75 12.25
CA ALA A 82 8.47 -7.76 11.67
C ALA A 82 7.53 -6.95 12.57
#